data_AF-A0A549SRL5-F1
#
_entry.id   AF-A0A549SRL5-F1
#
_cell.length_a   1.000
_cell.length_b   1.000
_cell.length_c   1.000
_cell.angle_alpha   90.00
_cell.angle_beta   90.00
_cell.angle_gamma   90.00
#
_symmetry.space_group_name_H-M   'P 1'
#
loop_
_entity.id
_entity.type
_entity.pdbx_description
1 polymer ?
#
loop_
_entity_poly.entity_id
_entity_poly.type
_entity_poly.pdbx_seq_one_letter_code
_entity_poly.pdbx_strand_id
1 'polypeptide(L)'
;MTDRVHFKHSYMSFPLRTEPYQRADDVGYAMTELLWHNGKPFYPVTALAEARYACARLAEGRFDETDEDNIDLILQMRRATGGYFFEIILRNDKGTAYGGWAWGQELSIGDEIHDGYRVLTTHNGRHAFRFAWDATTGRYRCLNELPVSKGGGS
;
A
#
# COMPACT_ATOMS: atom_id res chain seq x y z
N MET A 1 -14.03 6.74 -12.59
CA MET A 1 -13.62 5.39 -13.00
C MET A 1 -12.93 4.75 -11.80
N THR A 2 -13.16 3.47 -11.55
CA THR A 2 -12.59 2.77 -10.38
C THR A 2 -11.70 1.67 -10.92
N ASP A 3 -10.40 1.81 -10.74
CA ASP A 3 -9.42 0.89 -11.31
C ASP A 3 -9.01 -0.14 -10.27
N ARG A 4 -9.20 -1.41 -10.61
CA ARG A 4 -8.79 -2.53 -9.77
C ARG A 4 -7.27 -2.64 -9.77
N VAL A 5 -6.69 -2.74 -8.58
CA VAL A 5 -5.23 -2.87 -8.44
C VAL A 5 -4.81 -4.32 -8.68
N HIS A 6 -3.81 -4.51 -9.53
CA HIS A 6 -3.26 -5.82 -9.87
C HIS A 6 -1.87 -6.01 -9.28
N PHE A 7 -1.76 -6.88 -8.28
CA PHE A 7 -0.50 -7.20 -7.60
C PHE A 7 0.27 -8.28 -8.38
N LYS A 8 1.11 -7.85 -9.32
CA LYS A 8 1.80 -8.72 -10.29
C LYS A 8 3.23 -9.09 -9.92
N HIS A 9 3.85 -8.33 -9.01
CA HIS A 9 5.28 -8.44 -8.73
C HIS A 9 5.53 -9.02 -7.34
N SER A 10 6.47 -9.95 -7.25
CA SER A 10 6.98 -10.52 -6.00
C SER A 10 8.33 -9.85 -5.69
N TYR A 11 8.53 -9.43 -4.43
CA TYR A 11 9.68 -8.63 -4.04
C TYR A 11 11.00 -9.43 -4.01
N MET A 12 11.01 -10.63 -3.43
CA MET A 12 12.23 -11.45 -3.32
C MET A 12 12.56 -12.26 -4.58
N SER A 13 11.78 -12.10 -5.64
CA SER A 13 12.03 -12.73 -6.93
C SER A 13 11.94 -11.67 -8.02
N PHE A 14 13.08 -11.12 -8.42
CA PHE A 14 13.16 -10.32 -9.63
C PHE A 14 12.83 -11.21 -10.84
N PRO A 15 11.78 -10.93 -11.63
CA PRO A 15 11.56 -11.64 -12.88
C PRO A 15 12.78 -11.50 -13.80
N LEU A 16 13.00 -12.49 -14.68
CA LEU A 16 14.10 -12.51 -15.66
C LEU A 16 14.25 -11.21 -16.47
N ARG A 17 13.15 -10.46 -16.64
CA ARG A 17 13.13 -9.09 -17.14
C ARG A 17 12.62 -8.19 -16.02
N THR A 18 13.55 -7.49 -15.37
CA THR A 18 13.28 -6.49 -14.35
C THR A 18 13.97 -5.22 -14.81
N GLU A 19 13.21 -4.14 -14.95
CA GLU A 19 13.75 -2.84 -15.34
C GLU A 19 14.65 -2.28 -14.22
N PRO A 20 15.67 -1.46 -14.52
CA PRO A 20 16.63 -0.98 -13.53
C PRO A 20 15.99 -0.28 -12.32
N TYR A 21 14.93 0.51 -12.50
CA TYR A 21 14.20 1.18 -11.41
C TYR A 21 13.45 0.19 -10.49
N GLN A 22 13.04 -0.98 -11.01
CA GLN A 22 12.44 -2.05 -10.21
C GLN A 22 13.47 -2.77 -9.34
N ARG A 23 14.77 -2.53 -9.59
CA ARG A 23 15.92 -2.97 -8.78
C ARG A 23 16.52 -1.83 -7.95
N ALA A 24 15.98 -0.62 -8.03
CA ALA A 24 16.48 0.51 -7.26
C ALA A 24 16.31 0.24 -5.76
N ASP A 25 17.31 0.65 -4.97
CA ASP A 25 17.36 0.49 -3.50
C ASP A 25 16.14 1.11 -2.80
N ASP A 26 15.37 1.94 -3.50
CA ASP A 26 14.20 2.66 -3.03
C ASP A 26 13.00 1.77 -2.68
N VAL A 27 12.85 0.61 -3.32
CA VAL A 27 11.88 -0.41 -2.89
C VAL A 27 12.36 -1.08 -1.60
N GLY A 28 13.68 -1.21 -1.41
CA GLY A 28 14.29 -1.64 -0.16
C GLY A 28 13.99 -0.66 0.99
N TYR A 29 14.12 0.64 0.75
CA TYR A 29 13.73 1.69 1.71
C TYR A 29 12.22 1.63 2.04
N ALA A 30 11.35 1.43 1.05
CA ALA A 30 9.92 1.21 1.27
C ALA A 30 9.61 -0.02 2.16
N MET A 31 10.44 -1.07 2.07
CA MET A 31 10.31 -2.25 2.91
C MET A 31 10.87 -2.03 4.32
N THR A 32 11.86 -1.16 4.49
CA THR A 32 12.33 -0.77 5.83
C THR A 32 11.24 -0.09 6.64
N GLU A 33 10.33 0.65 5.99
CA GLU A 33 9.13 1.20 6.64
C GLU A 33 8.25 0.09 7.24
N LEU A 34 8.32 -1.16 6.75
CA LEU A 34 7.54 -2.30 7.25
C LEU A 34 8.26 -3.20 8.27
N LEU A 35 9.45 -2.79 8.72
CA LEU A 35 10.27 -3.49 9.71
C LEU A 35 10.27 -2.81 11.11
N TRP A 36 9.47 -1.77 11.35
CA TRP A 36 9.42 -1.02 12.60
C TRP A 36 8.57 -1.61 13.73
N HIS A 37 9.15 -1.57 14.92
CA HIS A 37 8.49 -1.91 16.18
C HIS A 37 8.55 -0.72 17.16
N ASN A 38 7.46 -0.47 17.87
CA ASN A 38 7.07 0.75 18.62
C ASN A 38 7.00 2.06 17.82
N GLY A 39 6.64 1.97 16.52
CA GLY A 39 6.24 3.11 15.69
C GLY A 39 5.06 2.96 14.72
N LYS A 40 4.56 1.82 14.21
CA LYS A 40 4.98 0.41 14.02
C LYS A 40 4.47 0.01 12.62
N PRO A 41 5.29 -0.58 11.75
CA PRO A 41 4.85 -1.84 11.15
C PRO A 41 5.93 -2.93 11.30
N PHE A 42 5.62 -4.10 11.88
CA PHE A 42 6.59 -5.18 12.09
C PHE A 42 6.06 -6.47 11.44
N TYR A 43 6.59 -6.79 10.27
CA TYR A 43 6.39 -8.08 9.61
C TYR A 43 7.68 -8.90 9.67
N PRO A 44 7.61 -10.21 9.97
CA PRO A 44 8.78 -11.05 9.77
C PRO A 44 9.19 -11.00 8.30
N VAL A 45 10.50 -11.04 8.03
CA VAL A 45 11.06 -10.99 6.66
C VAL A 45 10.41 -12.03 5.75
N THR A 46 10.02 -13.18 6.28
CA THR A 46 9.30 -14.21 5.53
C THR A 46 7.90 -13.79 5.06
N ALA A 47 7.16 -13.00 5.86
CA ALA A 47 5.87 -12.46 5.44
C ALA A 47 6.02 -11.38 4.36
N LEU A 48 7.10 -10.60 4.44
CA LEU A 48 7.48 -9.63 3.42
C LEU A 48 7.95 -10.30 2.13
N ALA A 49 8.61 -11.45 2.22
CA ALA A 49 9.10 -12.18 1.06
C ALA A 49 7.97 -12.76 0.19
N GLU A 50 6.83 -13.06 0.80
CA GLU A 50 5.63 -13.53 0.09
C GLU A 50 4.70 -12.39 -0.34
N ALA A 51 5.00 -11.14 0.04
CA ALA A 51 4.18 -9.99 -0.33
C ALA A 51 4.29 -9.68 -1.82
N ARG A 52 3.17 -9.25 -2.40
CA ARG A 52 3.13 -8.74 -3.77
C ARG A 52 2.89 -7.26 -3.75
N TYR A 53 3.45 -6.52 -4.69
CA TYR A 53 3.20 -5.08 -4.77
C TYR A 53 2.54 -4.68 -6.09
N ALA A 54 1.93 -3.50 -6.04
CA ALA A 54 1.47 -2.75 -7.18
C ALA A 54 1.88 -1.28 -7.01
N CYS A 55 2.26 -0.63 -8.10
CA CYS A 55 2.54 0.79 -8.11
C CYS A 55 1.24 1.57 -8.32
N ALA A 56 1.10 2.71 -7.64
CA ALA A 56 -0.07 3.55 -7.69
C ALA A 56 0.30 5.03 -7.63
N ARG A 57 -0.60 5.89 -8.09
CA ARG A 57 -0.49 7.35 -7.98
C ARG A 57 -1.63 7.83 -7.09
N LEU A 58 -1.34 7.97 -5.80
CA LEU A 58 -2.37 8.25 -4.81
C LEU A 58 -2.56 9.73 -4.57
N ALA A 59 -1.52 10.56 -4.68
CA ALA A 59 -1.65 11.99 -4.48
C ALA A 59 -2.56 12.68 -5.54
N GLU A 60 -3.05 13.86 -5.21
CA GLU A 60 -3.70 14.78 -6.15
C GLU A 60 -2.62 15.61 -6.87
N GLY A 61 -2.60 15.60 -8.20
CA GLY A 61 -1.70 16.46 -8.95
C GLY A 61 -1.35 15.96 -10.35
N ARG A 62 -0.58 16.78 -11.06
CA ARG A 62 0.09 16.37 -12.29
C ARG A 62 1.31 15.55 -11.91
N PHE A 63 1.29 14.30 -12.31
CA PHE A 63 2.40 13.39 -12.15
C PHE A 63 3.24 13.39 -13.42
N ASP A 64 4.55 13.46 -13.28
CA ASP A 64 5.44 13.12 -14.39
C ASP A 64 5.32 11.62 -14.65
N GLU A 65 4.76 11.22 -15.80
CA GLU A 65 4.64 9.81 -16.22
C GLU A 65 5.99 9.08 -16.28
N THR A 66 7.10 9.81 -16.34
CA THR A 66 8.45 9.26 -16.34
C THR A 66 9.10 9.16 -14.96
N ASP A 67 8.48 9.73 -13.93
CA ASP A 67 8.95 9.63 -12.54
C ASP A 67 8.46 8.32 -11.91
N GLU A 68 9.16 7.24 -12.26
CA GLU A 68 8.96 5.91 -11.69
C GLU A 68 9.65 5.75 -10.33
N ASP A 69 10.61 6.64 -10.01
CA ASP A 69 11.36 6.62 -8.76
C ASP A 69 10.52 7.12 -7.58
N ASN A 70 9.52 7.97 -7.79
CA ASN A 70 8.67 8.50 -6.73
C ASN A 70 7.24 7.93 -6.71
N ILE A 71 7.02 6.76 -7.33
CA ILE A 71 5.68 6.15 -7.37
C ILE A 71 5.30 5.48 -6.05
N ASP A 72 4.06 5.67 -5.59
CA ASP A 72 3.53 5.03 -4.38
C ASP A 72 3.43 3.52 -4.57
N LEU A 73 3.58 2.77 -3.47
CA LEU A 73 3.51 1.32 -3.47
C LEU A 73 2.37 0.83 -2.58
N ILE A 74 1.62 -0.14 -3.08
CA ILE A 74 0.64 -0.88 -2.29
C ILE A 74 1.13 -2.33 -2.21
N LEU A 75 1.36 -2.82 -1.00
CA LEU A 75 1.77 -4.20 -0.77
C LEU A 75 0.60 -5.04 -0.30
N GLN A 76 0.24 -6.04 -1.10
CA GLN A 76 -0.63 -7.11 -0.71
C GLN A 76 0.16 -8.13 0.13
N MET A 77 -0.10 -8.12 1.44
CA MET A 77 0.47 -9.08 2.38
C MET A 77 -0.16 -10.45 2.22
N ARG A 78 0.38 -11.47 2.91
CA ARG A 78 -0.25 -12.79 2.96
C ARG A 78 -1.68 -12.70 3.49
N ARG A 79 -2.58 -13.50 2.92
CA ARG A 79 -3.98 -13.58 3.34
C ARG A 79 -4.09 -13.98 4.81
N ALA A 80 -4.87 -13.23 5.57
CA ALA A 80 -5.20 -13.51 6.97
C ALA A 80 -6.69 -13.25 7.22
N THR A 81 -7.33 -14.10 8.00
CA THR A 81 -8.72 -13.92 8.46
C THR A 81 -9.70 -13.60 7.31
N GLY A 82 -9.62 -14.33 6.19
CA GLY A 82 -10.55 -14.20 5.06
C GLY A 82 -10.25 -13.08 4.06
N GLY A 83 -9.25 -12.21 4.30
CA GLY A 83 -8.84 -11.12 3.41
C GLY A 83 -7.33 -10.90 3.41
N TYR A 84 -6.87 -9.89 2.67
CA TYR A 84 -5.50 -9.42 2.66
C TYR A 84 -5.40 -8.13 3.47
N PHE A 85 -4.26 -7.92 4.12
CA PHE A 85 -3.84 -6.59 4.54
C PHE A 85 -3.07 -5.96 3.38
N PHE A 86 -3.49 -4.77 2.96
CA PHE A 86 -2.80 -3.97 1.97
C PHE A 86 -2.05 -2.86 2.70
N GLU A 87 -0.71 -2.90 2.70
CA GLU A 87 0.12 -1.85 3.27
C GLU A 87 0.34 -0.77 2.21
N ILE A 88 0.16 0.49 2.60
CA ILE A 88 0.26 1.63 1.69
C ILE A 88 1.54 2.36 2.04
N ILE A 89 2.42 2.53 1.05
CA ILE A 89 3.68 3.25 1.18
C ILE A 89 3.64 4.42 0.21
N LEU A 90 3.76 5.63 0.76
CA LEU A 90 3.79 6.86 -0.01
C LEU A 90 5.23 7.23 -0.33
N ARG A 91 5.49 7.66 -1.56
CA ARG A 91 6.83 8.02 -2.04
C ARG A 91 6.81 9.38 -2.72
N ASN A 92 7.85 10.15 -2.49
CA ASN A 92 8.09 11.42 -3.17
C ASN A 92 9.60 11.74 -3.15
N ASP A 93 9.96 12.86 -3.78
CA ASP A 93 11.31 13.39 -3.87
C ASP A 93 11.98 13.67 -2.51
N LYS A 94 11.20 13.73 -1.43
CA LYS A 94 11.67 13.94 -0.05
C LYS A 94 11.81 12.65 0.74
N GLY A 95 11.34 11.52 0.22
CA GLY A 95 11.50 10.20 0.82
C GLY A 95 10.26 9.33 0.79
N THR A 96 10.26 8.33 1.68
CA THR A 96 9.23 7.29 1.78
C THR A 96 8.55 7.38 3.14
N ALA A 97 7.23 7.19 3.17
CA ALA A 97 6.45 7.16 4.41
C ALA A 97 5.38 6.07 4.41
N TYR A 98 5.18 5.43 5.57
CA TYR A 98 4.04 4.52 5.76
C TYR A 98 2.71 5.26 5.79
N GLY A 99 1.90 5.05 4.75
CA GLY A 99 0.58 5.65 4.56
C GLY A 99 -0.57 4.91 5.27
N GLY A 100 -0.31 3.83 5.99
CA GLY A 100 -1.34 3.06 6.68
C GLY A 100 -1.69 1.74 5.98
N TRP A 101 -2.84 1.18 6.32
CA TRP A 101 -3.27 -0.12 5.81
C TRP A 101 -4.75 -0.16 5.46
N ALA A 102 -5.10 -1.03 4.53
CA ALA A 102 -6.46 -1.39 4.19
C ALA A 102 -6.66 -2.92 4.31
N TRP A 103 -7.90 -3.37 4.42
CA TRP A 103 -8.22 -4.81 4.49
C TRP A 103 -9.35 -5.21 3.55
N GLY A 104 -9.16 -6.30 2.82
CA GLY A 104 -10.16 -6.87 1.93
C GLY A 104 -9.59 -7.95 1.02
N GLN A 105 -10.41 -8.57 0.19
CA GLN A 105 -9.97 -9.53 -0.84
C GLN A 105 -9.44 -8.82 -2.08
N GLU A 106 -10.01 -7.67 -2.41
CA GLU A 106 -9.65 -6.84 -3.55
C GLU A 106 -9.49 -5.39 -3.11
N LEU A 107 -8.62 -4.65 -3.80
CA LEU A 107 -8.42 -3.21 -3.62
C LEU A 107 -8.58 -2.51 -4.96
N SER A 108 -9.28 -1.39 -4.94
CA SER A 108 -9.46 -0.50 -6.09
C SER A 108 -9.18 0.95 -5.70
N ILE A 109 -8.72 1.74 -6.66
CA ILE A 109 -8.44 3.15 -6.49
C ILE A 109 -9.51 3.93 -7.26
N GLY A 110 -10.18 4.87 -6.60
CA GLY A 110 -11.18 5.74 -7.22
C GLY A 110 -10.60 7.07 -7.72
N ASP A 111 -11.45 7.86 -8.37
CA ASP A 111 -11.15 9.25 -8.75
C ASP A 111 -11.48 10.28 -7.66
N GLU A 112 -12.15 9.85 -6.59
CA GLU A 112 -12.44 10.72 -5.46
C GLU A 112 -11.16 11.07 -4.71
N ILE A 113 -10.96 12.36 -4.45
CA ILE A 113 -9.84 12.89 -3.69
C ILE A 113 -10.34 13.36 -2.32
N HIS A 114 -9.61 13.00 -1.27
CA HIS A 114 -9.78 13.48 0.09
C HIS A 114 -8.43 13.91 0.66
N ASP A 115 -8.33 15.13 1.18
CA ASP A 115 -7.09 15.70 1.72
C ASP A 115 -5.86 15.55 0.80
N GLY A 116 -6.08 15.70 -0.51
CA GLY A 116 -5.03 15.62 -1.53
C GLY A 116 -4.60 14.20 -1.89
N TYR A 117 -5.36 13.16 -1.53
CA TYR A 117 -5.10 11.77 -1.92
C TYR A 117 -6.36 11.03 -2.37
N ARG A 118 -6.20 10.06 -3.26
CA ARG A 118 -7.27 9.21 -3.80
C ARG A 118 -7.85 8.30 -2.73
N VAL A 119 -9.18 8.22 -2.68
CA VAL A 119 -9.89 7.29 -1.80
C VAL A 119 -9.68 5.86 -2.30
N LEU A 120 -9.25 4.98 -1.40
CA LEU A 120 -9.11 3.55 -1.66
C LEU A 120 -10.39 2.83 -1.28
N THR A 121 -10.78 1.84 -2.07
CA THR A 121 -11.92 0.96 -1.75
C THR A 121 -11.47 -0.48 -1.75
N THR A 122 -11.72 -1.19 -0.64
CA THR A 122 -11.53 -2.64 -0.59
C THR A 122 -12.87 -3.36 -0.57
N HIS A 123 -12.88 -4.63 -1.00
CA HIS A 123 -14.06 -5.47 -0.97
C HIS A 123 -13.74 -6.83 -0.35
N ASN A 124 -14.57 -7.34 0.57
CA ASN A 124 -14.36 -8.66 1.20
C ASN A 124 -15.25 -9.78 0.60
N GLY A 125 -15.88 -9.54 -0.55
CA GLY A 125 -16.84 -10.45 -1.18
C GLY A 125 -18.30 -10.15 -0.82
N ARG A 126 -18.56 -9.36 0.23
CA ARG A 126 -19.93 -8.97 0.65
C ARG A 126 -20.09 -7.47 0.88
N HIS A 127 -19.06 -6.83 1.41
CA HIS A 127 -19.07 -5.43 1.79
C HIS A 127 -17.87 -4.71 1.19
N ALA A 128 -18.09 -3.45 0.83
CA ALA A 128 -17.04 -2.52 0.44
C ALA A 128 -16.66 -1.64 1.64
N PHE A 129 -15.36 -1.38 1.81
CA PHE A 129 -14.81 -0.50 2.83
C PHE A 129 -14.02 0.61 2.15
N ARG A 130 -14.29 1.85 2.55
CA ARG A 130 -13.65 3.03 1.97
C ARG A 130 -12.61 3.57 2.93
N PHE A 131 -11.44 3.90 2.40
CA PHE A 131 -10.31 4.43 3.14
C PHE A 131 -9.93 5.77 2.54
N ALA A 132 -10.00 6.82 3.35
CA ALA A 132 -9.62 8.17 2.96
C ALA A 132 -8.35 8.57 3.71
N TRP A 133 -7.56 9.45 3.09
CA TRP A 133 -6.42 10.06 3.75
C TRP A 133 -6.88 11.01 4.85
N ASP A 134 -6.26 10.91 6.01
CA ASP A 134 -6.43 11.84 7.13
C ASP A 134 -5.14 12.64 7.28
N ALA A 135 -5.17 13.91 6.87
CA ALA A 135 -4.02 14.81 6.93
C ALA A 135 -3.50 15.03 8.37
N THR A 136 -4.36 14.86 9.39
CA THR A 136 -3.97 15.03 10.80
C THR A 136 -3.05 13.92 11.26
N THR A 137 -3.30 12.70 10.78
CA THR A 137 -2.49 11.54 11.18
C THR A 137 -1.49 11.08 10.15
N GLY A 138 -1.55 11.66 8.94
CA GLY A 138 -0.71 11.29 7.81
C GLY A 138 -0.91 9.84 7.43
N ARG A 139 -2.15 9.34 7.49
CA ARG A 139 -2.48 7.93 7.23
C ARG A 139 -3.87 7.78 6.61
N TYR A 140 -4.03 6.74 5.80
CA TYR A 140 -5.34 6.24 5.39
C TYR A 140 -6.11 5.68 6.59
N ARG A 141 -7.37 6.07 6.69
CA ARG A 141 -8.32 5.59 7.70
C ARG A 141 -9.57 5.07 7.05
N CYS A 142 -10.07 3.96 7.57
CA CYS A 142 -11.36 3.45 7.14
C CYS A 142 -12.45 4.43 7.60
N LEU A 143 -13.34 4.81 6.68
CA LEU A 143 -14.50 5.67 6.95
C LEU A 143 -15.62 4.91 7.69
N ASN A 144 -15.55 3.57 7.69
CA ASN A 144 -16.52 2.68 8.31
C ASN A 144 -15.84 1.78 9.35
N GLU A 145 -16.60 1.12 10.21
CA GLU A 145 -16.06 0.08 11.09
C GLU A 145 -15.57 -1.13 10.28
N LEU A 146 -14.36 -1.59 10.57
CA LEU A 146 -13.80 -2.81 9.99
C LEU A 146 -14.14 -4.03 10.84
N PRO A 147 -14.43 -5.18 10.21
CA PRO A 147 -14.69 -6.43 10.93
C PRO A 147 -13.41 -7.04 11.52
N VAL A 148 -12.25 -6.40 11.30
CA VAL A 148 -10.94 -6.86 11.76
C VAL A 148 -10.19 -5.71 12.40
N SER A 149 -9.38 -6.04 13.41
CA SER A 149 -8.34 -5.17 13.92
C SER A 149 -6.98 -5.72 13.51
N LYS A 150 -6.05 -4.84 13.15
CA LYS A 150 -4.65 -5.22 13.03
C LYS A 150 -4.10 -5.29 14.45
N GLY A 151 -3.95 -6.52 14.97
CA GLY A 151 -3.45 -6.77 16.31
C GLY A 151 -2.10 -6.09 16.51
N GLY A 152 -2.04 -5.09 17.39
CA GLY A 152 -0.78 -4.57 17.88
C GLY A 152 -0.19 -5.62 18.81
N GLY A 153 0.89 -6.28 18.39
CA GLY A 153 1.72 -7.03 19.32
C GLY A 153 2.15 -6.09 20.44
N SER A 154 1.64 -6.37 21.64
CA SER A 154 2.13 -5.85 22.92
C SER A 154 3.61 -6.15 23.08
#